data_AF-A0A816A743-F1
#
_entry.id   AF-A0A816A743-F1
#
_cell.length_a   1.000
_cell.length_b   1.000
_cell.length_c   1.000
_cell.angle_alpha   90.00
_cell.angle_beta   90.00
_cell.angle_gamma   90.00
#
_symmetry.space_group_name_H-M   'P 1'
#
loop_
_entity.id
_entity.type
_entity.pdbx_description
1 polymer ?
#
loop_
_entity_poly.entity_id
_entity_poly.type
_entity_poly.pdbx_seq_one_letter_code
_entity_poly.pdbx_strand_id
1 'polypeptide(L)'
;MDYDSTPGVLQQYTRVLIKECLQKSEKIENCDFIQCFHDRYKCSGDGITEWAVDLCKAFPVNVIQQFTQQGQKMMINIQNCTQRFLAQTYRVRNKINCEQFERKYFDNMAVCYNQSEFCQVFKENRQFFMKYSGATIMRQP
;
A
#
# COMPACT_ATOMS: atom_id res chain seq x y z
N MET A 1 17.37 -35.18 9.77
CA MET A 1 17.78 -34.38 8.60
C MET A 1 17.88 -32.95 9.08
N ASP A 2 19.06 -32.59 9.59
CA ASP A 2 19.34 -31.23 10.06
C ASP A 2 19.55 -30.34 8.84
N TYR A 3 18.63 -29.40 8.63
CA TYR A 3 18.84 -28.32 7.68
C TYR A 3 19.85 -27.35 8.30
N ASP A 4 21.12 -27.59 7.98
CA ASP A 4 22.24 -26.71 8.30
C ASP A 4 21.98 -25.32 7.70
N SER A 5 21.47 -24.43 8.54
CA SER A 5 21.06 -23.08 8.19
C SER A 5 22.29 -22.18 8.15
N THR A 6 23.13 -22.34 7.14
CA THR A 6 24.35 -21.53 6.99
C THR A 6 23.96 -20.05 6.87
N PRO A 7 24.55 -19.13 7.67
CA PRO A 7 24.17 -17.71 7.70
C PRO A 7 24.19 -17.01 6.33
N GLY A 8 25.02 -17.47 5.39
CA GLY A 8 25.11 -16.93 4.04
C GLY A 8 23.88 -17.23 3.16
N VAL A 9 23.21 -18.36 3.36
CA VAL A 9 22.03 -18.76 2.55
C VAL A 9 20.82 -17.90 2.92
N LEU A 10 20.59 -17.67 4.22
CA LEU A 10 19.54 -16.78 4.73
C LEU A 10 19.71 -15.33 4.27
N GLN A 11 20.96 -14.84 4.25
CA GLN A 11 21.25 -13.48 3.80
C GLN A 11 21.04 -13.31 2.28
N GLN A 12 21.40 -14.32 1.48
CA GLN A 12 21.17 -14.32 0.04
C GLN A 12 19.68 -14.42 -0.30
N TYR A 13 18.94 -15.28 0.40
CA TYR A 13 17.49 -15.44 0.21
C TYR A 13 16.72 -14.16 0.55
N THR A 14 17.11 -13.48 1.63
CA THR A 14 16.53 -12.19 2.02
C THR A 14 16.76 -11.12 0.95
N ARG A 15 17.92 -11.09 0.31
CA ARG A 15 18.22 -10.13 -0.78
C ARG A 15 17.38 -10.39 -2.03
N VAL A 16 17.18 -11.66 -2.39
CA VAL A 16 16.34 -12.06 -3.53
C VAL A 16 14.89 -11.64 -3.31
N LEU A 17 14.32 -11.98 -2.14
CA LEU A 17 12.95 -11.59 -1.78
C LEU A 17 12.76 -10.07 -1.76
N ILE A 18 13.73 -9.33 -1.23
CA ILE A 18 13.66 -7.85 -1.24
C ILE A 18 13.61 -7.32 -2.67
N LYS A 19 14.43 -7.86 -3.57
CA LYS A 19 14.48 -7.44 -4.97
C LYS A 19 13.17 -7.74 -5.69
N GLU A 20 12.61 -8.93 -5.51
CA GLU A 20 11.32 -9.33 -6.10
C GLU A 20 10.17 -8.45 -5.62
N CYS A 21 10.10 -8.16 -4.32
CA CYS A 21 9.09 -7.25 -3.79
C CYS A 21 9.27 -5.82 -4.33
N LEU A 22 10.50 -5.32 -4.45
CA LEU A 22 10.73 -4.00 -5.04
C LEU A 22 10.38 -3.93 -6.53
N GLN A 23 10.54 -5.01 -7.30
CA GLN A 23 10.06 -5.07 -8.68
C GLN A 23 8.53 -5.01 -8.75
N LYS A 24 7.82 -5.66 -7.81
CA LYS A 24 6.36 -5.52 -7.71
C LYS A 24 5.95 -4.06 -7.45
N SER A 25 6.79 -3.25 -6.81
CA SER A 25 6.51 -1.82 -6.59
C SER A 25 6.47 -0.97 -7.89
N GLU A 26 6.88 -1.53 -9.03
CA GLU A 26 6.77 -0.86 -10.34
C GLU A 26 5.40 -1.04 -10.99
N LYS A 27 4.60 -2.02 -10.52
CA LYS A 27 3.25 -2.30 -11.02
C LYS A 27 2.23 -1.75 -10.03
N ILE A 28 1.53 -0.70 -10.43
CA ILE A 28 0.51 -0.02 -9.59
C ILE A 28 -0.83 -0.74 -9.67
N GLU A 29 -1.05 -1.51 -10.74
CA GLU A 29 -2.32 -2.16 -11.06
C GLU A 29 -2.66 -3.34 -10.14
N ASN A 30 -1.72 -3.78 -9.29
CA ASN A 30 -1.95 -4.87 -8.35
C ASN A 30 -1.44 -4.54 -6.95
N CYS A 31 -2.07 -5.18 -5.96
CA CYS A 31 -1.75 -4.99 -4.54
C CYS A 31 -0.54 -5.81 -4.08
N ASP A 32 0.20 -6.41 -5.01
CA ASP A 32 1.29 -7.36 -4.73
C ASP A 32 2.39 -6.73 -3.87
N PHE A 33 2.76 -5.49 -4.17
CA PHE A 33 3.79 -4.81 -3.40
C PHE A 33 3.32 -4.48 -1.98
N ILE A 34 2.06 -4.07 -1.83
CA ILE A 34 1.47 -3.79 -0.51
C ILE A 34 1.39 -5.08 0.31
N GLN A 35 1.06 -6.22 -0.33
CA GLN A 35 1.12 -7.53 0.30
C GLN A 35 2.55 -7.88 0.75
N CYS A 36 3.55 -7.69 -0.12
CA CYS A 36 4.98 -7.82 0.24
C CYS A 36 5.38 -6.97 1.45
N PHE A 37 4.88 -5.73 1.51
CA PHE A 37 5.14 -4.80 2.61
C PHE A 37 4.51 -5.31 3.91
N HIS A 38 3.24 -5.71 3.85
CA HIS A 38 2.53 -6.33 4.97
C HIS A 38 3.25 -7.58 5.46
N ASP A 39 3.61 -8.51 4.57
CA ASP A 39 4.23 -9.79 4.93
C ASP A 39 5.60 -9.62 5.62
N ARG A 40 6.35 -8.58 5.24
CA ARG A 40 7.66 -8.29 5.84
C ARG A 40 7.57 -7.71 7.25
N TYR A 41 6.63 -6.79 7.47
CA TYR A 41 6.61 -6.00 8.71
C TYR A 41 5.52 -6.41 9.69
N LYS A 42 4.42 -7.01 9.21
CA LYS A 42 3.31 -7.58 9.98
C LYS A 42 3.01 -6.80 11.26
N CYS A 43 2.56 -5.56 11.10
CA CYS A 43 2.09 -4.80 12.25
C CYS A 43 0.87 -5.51 12.84
N SER A 44 1.04 -6.12 14.01
CA SER A 44 0.03 -6.91 14.73
C SER A 44 -1.14 -6.06 15.23
N GLY A 45 -2.34 -6.65 15.31
CA GLY A 45 -3.61 -5.93 15.46
C GLY A 45 -4.18 -5.57 14.09
N ASP A 46 -5.34 -4.91 14.00
CA ASP A 46 -5.92 -4.34 12.75
C ASP A 46 -5.04 -3.20 12.17
N GLY A 47 -3.75 -3.46 12.05
CA GLY A 47 -2.72 -2.47 11.84
C GLY A 47 -2.73 -1.93 10.41
N ILE A 48 -2.13 -0.75 10.26
CA ILE A 48 -2.14 0.02 9.01
C ILE A 48 -1.69 -0.76 7.76
N THR A 49 -0.85 -1.79 7.91
CA THR A 49 -0.39 -2.60 6.78
C THR A 49 -1.45 -3.58 6.29
N GLU A 50 -2.29 -4.13 7.16
CA GLU A 50 -3.45 -4.95 6.75
C GLU A 50 -4.54 -4.07 6.14
N TRP A 51 -4.85 -2.95 6.79
CA TRP A 51 -5.78 -1.96 6.26
C TRP A 51 -5.40 -1.48 4.85
N ALA A 52 -4.10 -1.23 4.61
CA ALA A 52 -3.62 -0.83 3.28
C ALA A 52 -3.82 -1.93 2.21
N VAL A 53 -3.67 -3.22 2.58
CA VAL A 53 -3.94 -4.35 1.69
C VAL A 53 -5.43 -4.39 1.34
N ASP A 54 -6.30 -4.30 2.35
CA ASP A 54 -7.75 -4.32 2.18
C ASP A 54 -8.23 -3.15 1.33
N LEU A 55 -7.70 -1.95 1.58
CA LEU A 55 -8.06 -0.76 0.81
C LEU A 55 -7.63 -0.89 -0.65
N CYS A 56 -6.43 -1.42 -0.91
CA CYS A 56 -5.99 -1.65 -2.28
C CYS A 56 -6.91 -2.65 -3.00
N LYS A 57 -7.25 -3.76 -2.35
CA LYS A 57 -8.14 -4.80 -2.89
C LYS A 57 -9.57 -4.30 -3.13
N ALA A 58 -10.01 -3.26 -2.41
CA ALA A 58 -11.31 -2.63 -2.62
C ALA A 58 -11.42 -1.84 -3.94
N PHE A 59 -10.29 -1.44 -4.55
CA PHE A 59 -10.24 -0.68 -5.80
C PHE A 59 -9.47 -1.41 -6.91
N PRO A 60 -9.95 -2.58 -7.38
CA PRO A 60 -9.38 -3.23 -8.55
C PRO A 60 -9.59 -2.37 -9.82
N VAL A 61 -8.86 -2.68 -10.89
CA VAL A 61 -8.87 -1.93 -12.16
C VAL A 61 -10.30 -1.70 -12.70
N ASN A 62 -11.17 -2.73 -12.65
CA ASN A 62 -12.56 -2.63 -13.10
C ASN A 62 -13.44 -1.71 -12.22
N VAL A 63 -13.06 -1.48 -10.96
CA VAL A 63 -13.72 -0.49 -10.10
C VAL A 63 -13.20 0.91 -10.44
N ILE A 64 -11.88 1.07 -10.61
CA ILE A 64 -11.29 2.36 -11.00
C ILE A 64 -11.89 2.85 -12.32
N GLN A 65 -12.12 1.97 -13.29
CA GLN A 65 -12.74 2.31 -14.58
C GLN A 65 -14.18 2.87 -14.48
N GLN A 66 -14.88 2.68 -13.36
CA GLN A 66 -16.22 3.27 -13.14
C GLN A 66 -16.15 4.74 -12.74
N PHE A 67 -14.98 5.24 -12.37
CA PHE A 67 -14.78 6.64 -12.03
C PHE A 67 -14.73 7.49 -13.31
N THR A 68 -15.05 8.77 -13.16
CA THR A 68 -14.74 9.79 -14.15
C THR A 68 -13.25 9.75 -14.54
N GLN A 69 -12.86 10.30 -15.71
CA GLN A 69 -11.45 10.35 -16.11
C GLN A 69 -10.56 11.03 -15.06
N GLN A 70 -11.06 12.11 -14.43
CA GLN A 70 -10.36 12.77 -13.33
C GLN A 70 -10.26 11.86 -12.09
N GLY A 71 -11.33 11.13 -11.76
CA GLY A 71 -11.33 10.12 -10.70
C GLY A 71 -10.31 9.01 -10.93
N GLN A 72 -10.21 8.48 -12.15
CA GLN A 72 -9.21 7.48 -12.53
C GLN A 72 -7.80 8.02 -12.34
N LYS A 73 -7.52 9.22 -12.88
CA LYS A 73 -6.21 9.88 -12.74
C LYS A 73 -5.85 10.12 -11.27
N MET A 74 -6.80 10.58 -10.47
CA MET A 74 -6.62 10.79 -9.04
C MET A 74 -6.29 9.48 -8.31
N MET A 75 -7.04 8.40 -8.56
CA MET A 75 -6.78 7.09 -7.95
C MET A 75 -5.37 6.59 -8.28
N ILE A 76 -4.97 6.70 -9.55
CA ILE A 76 -3.62 6.32 -10.02
C ILE A 76 -2.55 7.19 -9.35
N ASN A 77 -2.78 8.50 -9.20
CA ASN A 77 -1.83 9.41 -8.56
C ASN A 77 -1.64 9.10 -7.07
N ILE A 78 -2.73 8.85 -6.35
CA ILE A 78 -2.70 8.47 -4.93
C ILE A 78 -1.96 7.15 -4.76
N GLN A 79 -2.32 6.12 -5.55
CA GLN A 79 -1.64 4.82 -5.50
C GLN A 79 -0.14 4.96 -5.77
N ASN A 80 0.24 5.71 -6.81
CA ASN A 80 1.65 5.99 -7.12
C ASN A 80 2.39 6.66 -5.97
N CYS A 81 1.80 7.70 -5.39
CA CYS A 81 2.39 8.47 -4.32
C CYS A 81 2.62 7.60 -3.08
N THR A 82 1.60 6.83 -2.66
CA THR A 82 1.68 5.90 -1.53
C THR A 82 2.67 4.76 -1.79
N GLN A 83 2.65 4.18 -2.99
CA GLN A 83 3.54 3.09 -3.37
C GLN A 83 5.01 3.51 -3.37
N ARG A 84 5.33 4.74 -3.79
CA ARG A 84 6.70 5.29 -3.71
C ARG A 84 7.18 5.42 -2.27
N PHE A 85 6.33 5.91 -1.37
CA PHE A 85 6.64 5.99 0.05
C PHE A 85 6.91 4.61 0.67
N LEU A 86 6.04 3.63 0.38
CA LEU A 86 6.21 2.26 0.84
C LEU A 86 7.48 1.61 0.27
N ALA A 87 7.76 1.80 -1.03
CA ALA A 87 8.97 1.30 -1.69
C ALA A 87 10.23 1.89 -1.07
N GLN A 88 10.25 3.19 -0.81
CA GLN A 88 11.37 3.83 -0.14
C GLN A 88 11.57 3.29 1.27
N THR A 89 10.50 3.16 2.06
CA THR A 89 10.56 2.53 3.40
C THR A 89 11.10 1.11 3.32
N TYR A 90 10.62 0.31 2.36
CA TYR A 90 11.03 -1.08 2.16
C TYR A 90 12.51 -1.22 1.78
N ARG A 91 13.05 -0.30 0.98
CA ARG A 91 14.48 -0.27 0.61
C ARG A 91 15.39 0.01 1.80
N VAL A 92 15.01 0.98 2.64
CA VAL A 92 15.92 1.53 3.66
C VAL A 92 15.75 0.92 5.05
N ARG A 93 14.63 0.26 5.34
CA ARG A 93 14.32 -0.28 6.67
C ARG A 93 14.25 -1.80 6.68
N ASN A 94 15.02 -2.42 7.57
CA ASN A 94 14.91 -3.87 7.83
C ASN A 94 13.80 -4.22 8.83
N LYS A 95 13.47 -3.28 9.72
CA LYS A 95 12.38 -3.37 10.71
C LYS A 95 11.71 -2.00 10.80
N ILE A 96 10.44 -1.97 11.20
CA ILE A 96 9.70 -0.73 11.47
C ILE A 96 9.13 -0.76 12.89
N ASN A 97 8.92 0.42 13.47
CA ASN A 97 8.01 0.59 14.61
C ASN A 97 6.63 0.92 14.02
N CYS A 98 5.63 0.08 14.33
CA CYS A 98 4.32 0.16 13.68
C CYS A 98 3.58 1.45 13.98
N GLU A 99 3.57 1.90 15.23
CA GLU A 99 2.90 3.14 15.65
C GLU A 99 3.52 4.38 14.98
N GLN A 100 4.85 4.45 14.91
CA GLN A 100 5.53 5.54 14.21
C GLN A 100 5.33 5.46 12.69
N PHE A 101 5.28 4.25 12.14
CA PHE A 101 5.05 4.04 10.72
C PHE A 101 3.62 4.45 10.33
N GLU A 102 2.63 4.10 11.14
CA GLU A 102 1.23 4.46 10.94
C GLU A 102 1.03 5.98 10.84
N ARG A 103 1.60 6.75 11.79
CA ARG A 103 1.58 8.22 11.71
C ARG A 103 2.16 8.72 10.38
N LYS A 104 3.35 8.25 10.02
CA LYS A 104 4.02 8.65 8.76
C LYS A 104 3.23 8.22 7.52
N TYR A 105 2.56 7.09 7.58
CA TYR A 105 1.73 6.59 6.50
C TYR A 105 0.51 7.50 6.31
N PHE A 106 -0.18 7.90 7.38
CA PHE A 106 -1.29 8.85 7.29
C PHE A 106 -0.84 10.24 6.85
N ASP A 107 0.30 10.74 7.35
CA ASP A 107 0.88 12.00 6.88
C ASP A 107 1.16 11.94 5.36
N ASN A 108 1.72 10.83 4.88
CA ASN A 108 1.95 10.62 3.46
C ASN A 108 0.63 10.54 2.67
N MET A 109 -0.38 9.82 3.15
CA MET A 109 -1.69 9.77 2.51
C MET A 109 -2.30 11.17 2.38
N ALA A 110 -2.23 12.00 3.41
CA ALA A 110 -2.70 13.38 3.37
C ALA A 110 -2.00 14.20 2.27
N VAL A 111 -0.67 14.06 2.15
CA VAL A 111 0.10 14.67 1.05
C VAL A 111 -0.36 14.17 -0.32
N CYS A 112 -0.52 12.85 -0.49
CA CYS A 112 -0.94 12.25 -1.75
C CYS A 112 -2.35 12.72 -2.18
N TYR A 113 -3.28 12.83 -1.23
CA TYR A 113 -4.63 13.36 -1.49
C TYR A 113 -4.59 14.83 -1.88
N ASN A 114 -3.80 15.65 -1.17
CA ASN A 114 -3.67 17.08 -1.47
C ASN A 114 -3.08 17.33 -2.86
N GLN A 115 -2.13 16.50 -3.30
CA GLN A 115 -1.51 16.59 -4.63
C GLN A 115 -2.41 16.10 -5.78
N SER A 116 -3.55 15.46 -5.47
CA SER A 116 -4.39 14.78 -6.47
C SER A 116 -5.76 15.42 -6.67
N GLU A 117 -5.95 16.67 -6.23
CA GLU A 117 -7.24 17.40 -6.33
C GLU A 117 -8.41 16.66 -5.66
N PHE A 118 -8.11 15.87 -4.61
CA PHE A 118 -9.04 14.89 -4.06
C PHE A 118 -10.39 15.49 -3.67
N CYS A 119 -10.42 16.65 -3.01
CA CYS A 119 -11.67 17.24 -2.55
C CYS A 119 -12.66 17.54 -3.68
N GLN A 120 -12.17 18.00 -4.84
CA GLN A 120 -13.00 18.28 -6.00
C GLN A 120 -13.48 16.97 -6.63
N VAL A 121 -12.55 16.07 -6.91
CA VAL A 121 -12.82 14.81 -7.62
C VAL A 121 -13.66 13.85 -6.78
N PHE A 122 -13.49 13.85 -5.45
CA PHE A 122 -14.29 13.05 -4.52
C PHE A 122 -15.77 13.40 -4.62
N LYS A 123 -16.13 14.68 -4.76
CA LYS A 123 -17.53 15.12 -4.85
C LYS A 123 -18.24 14.47 -6.04
N GLU A 124 -17.57 14.39 -7.18
CA GLU A 124 -18.10 13.82 -8.43
C GLU A 124 -18.15 12.28 -8.39
N ASN A 125 -17.27 11.65 -7.63
CA ASN A 125 -17.15 10.19 -7.56
C ASN A 125 -17.61 9.59 -6.22
N ARG A 126 -18.28 10.39 -5.37
CA ARG A 126 -18.59 10.07 -3.97
C ARG A 126 -19.30 8.72 -3.83
N GLN A 127 -20.27 8.43 -4.69
CA GLN A 127 -21.03 7.18 -4.65
C GLN A 127 -20.13 5.94 -4.80
N PHE A 128 -19.13 6.00 -5.68
CA PHE A 128 -18.21 4.90 -5.93
C PHE A 128 -17.22 4.77 -4.77
N PHE A 129 -16.68 5.89 -4.28
CA PHE A 129 -15.86 5.88 -3.07
C PHE A 129 -16.60 5.22 -1.90
N MET A 130 -17.78 5.72 -1.54
CA MET A 130 -18.52 5.20 -0.39
C MET A 130 -18.90 3.73 -0.56
N LYS A 131 -19.26 3.30 -1.77
CA LYS A 131 -19.62 1.91 -2.06
C LYS A 131 -18.45 0.95 -1.87
N TYR A 132 -17.25 1.32 -2.35
CA TYR A 132 -16.12 0.40 -2.40
C TYR A 132 -15.19 0.51 -1.19
N SER A 133 -14.99 1.71 -0.64
CA SER A 133 -14.14 1.89 0.55
C SER A 133 -14.90 2.04 1.86
N GLY A 134 -16.24 2.11 1.86
CA GLY A 134 -17.02 2.36 3.07
C GLY A 134 -16.75 1.36 4.19
N ALA A 135 -16.72 0.07 3.89
CA ALA A 135 -16.44 -0.97 4.88
C ALA A 135 -14.99 -0.92 5.40
N THR A 136 -14.03 -0.61 4.53
CA THR A 136 -12.60 -0.53 4.87
C THR A 136 -12.26 0.75 5.64
N ILE A 137 -12.87 1.89 5.30
CA ILE A 137 -12.66 3.18 5.99
C ILE A 137 -13.35 3.18 7.36
N MET A 138 -14.51 2.55 7.49
CA MET A 138 -15.26 2.49 8.76
C MET A 138 -14.74 1.42 9.72
N ARG A 139 -13.89 0.48 9.25
CA ARG A 139 -12.94 -0.24 10.11
C ARG A 139 -11.81 0.71 10.48
N GLN A 140 -12.08 1.65 11.38
CA GLN A 140 -10.97 2.29 12.09
C GLN A 140 -10.38 1.25 13.07
N PRO A 141 -9.03 1.16 13.19
CA PRO A 141 -8.40 0.45 14.30
C PRO A 141 -8.74 1.09 15.66
#